data_AF-A0AAX7SUD3-F1
#
_entry.id   AF-A0AAX7SUD3-F1
#
_cell.length_a   1.000
_cell.length_b   1.000
_cell.length_c   1.000
_cell.angle_alpha   90.00
_cell.angle_beta   90.00
_cell.angle_gamma   90.00
#
_symmetry.space_group_name_H-M   'P 1'
#
loop_
_entity.id
_entity.type
_entity.pdbx_description
1 polymer ?
#
loop_
_entity_poly.entity_id
_entity_poly.type
_entity_poly.pdbx_seq_one_letter_code
_entity_poly.pdbx_strand_id
1 'polypeptide(L)'
;MQRLVNMVSASGVTAEMWIGLTRTGPPAWLWSVGETQISDGVVEYTNWGSLPSSTDNCGGMRDDGKWFSAPCTTTLPYVCQDIGSSGLYVVFQGTSWLYAQQNCRMNNKDLASARSQVENLALQQIINSAALSSVWIGLFRDDWKWSDQSDSSFRYWASGQPNYDGLCTLYNPSLKGFMDRGCTYSLPFICYEETKHTRTVKVEFKSSLNLNDFSVSDAILQQIQSKYQNAKVRWRVQPDGKIFHKEEEKEIKDAC
;
A
#
# COMPACT_ATOMS: atom_id res chain seq x y z
N MET A 1 5.85 3.04 -2.63
CA MET A 1 5.95 3.62 -3.98
C MET A 1 7.35 4.12 -4.38
N GLN A 2 8.24 4.47 -3.44
CA GLN A 2 9.69 4.67 -3.73
C GLN A 2 10.43 3.37 -4.15
N ARG A 3 9.75 2.22 -4.13
CA ARG A 3 10.32 0.85 -4.18
C ARG A 3 11.02 0.50 -5.50
N LEU A 4 10.53 0.99 -6.65
CA LEU A 4 11.06 0.64 -7.98
C LEU A 4 11.21 1.82 -8.94
N VAL A 5 10.61 2.97 -8.65
CA VAL A 5 10.79 4.21 -9.43
C VAL A 5 12.29 4.60 -9.46
N ASN A 6 13.01 4.29 -8.39
CA ASN A 6 14.46 4.47 -8.27
C ASN A 6 15.28 3.45 -9.07
N MET A 7 14.76 2.25 -9.38
CA MET A 7 15.46 1.29 -10.24
C MET A 7 15.38 1.70 -11.72
N VAL A 8 14.24 2.25 -12.15
CA VAL A 8 14.08 2.78 -13.52
C VAL A 8 14.97 4.01 -13.74
N SER A 9 15.31 4.73 -12.66
CA SER A 9 16.23 5.86 -12.65
C SER A 9 17.66 5.52 -12.19
N ALA A 10 17.95 4.24 -11.86
CA ALA A 10 19.28 3.78 -11.52
C ALA A 10 20.15 3.64 -12.78
N SER A 11 20.71 4.76 -13.23
CA SER A 11 21.85 4.77 -14.14
C SER A 11 23.00 3.95 -13.55
N GLY A 12 23.35 2.82 -14.19
CA GLY A 12 24.53 2.02 -13.82
C GLY A 12 24.32 0.50 -13.72
N VAL A 13 23.08 0.01 -13.82
CA VAL A 13 22.82 -1.43 -13.87
C VAL A 13 23.07 -1.94 -15.30
N THR A 14 24.12 -2.75 -15.49
CA THR A 14 24.51 -3.30 -16.79
C THR A 14 24.10 -4.76 -17.00
N ALA A 15 23.55 -5.43 -15.98
CA ALA A 15 23.21 -6.85 -16.02
C ALA A 15 21.78 -7.12 -15.52
N GLU A 16 21.21 -8.26 -15.91
CA GLU A 16 19.94 -8.78 -15.40
C GLU A 16 20.04 -9.07 -13.90
N MET A 17 18.99 -8.76 -13.14
CA MET A 17 18.97 -8.97 -11.70
C MET A 17 17.62 -9.48 -11.25
N TRP A 18 17.62 -10.42 -10.32
CA TRP A 18 16.40 -10.86 -9.65
C TRP A 18 15.78 -9.70 -8.85
N ILE A 19 14.46 -9.60 -8.95
CA ILE A 19 13.62 -8.77 -8.08
C ILE A 19 12.74 -9.68 -7.24
N GLY A 20 12.22 -9.16 -6.13
CA GLY A 20 11.44 -9.93 -5.17
C GLY A 20 10.04 -10.36 -5.64
N LEU A 21 9.69 -10.21 -6.92
CA LEU A 21 8.37 -10.58 -7.43
C LEU A 21 8.38 -12.06 -7.85
N THR A 22 7.39 -12.81 -7.36
CA THR A 22 7.28 -14.25 -7.60
C THR A 22 5.83 -14.67 -7.81
N ARG A 23 5.58 -15.63 -8.68
CA ARG A 23 4.24 -16.22 -8.87
C ARG A 23 4.05 -17.36 -7.89
N THR A 24 3.04 -17.25 -7.03
CA THR A 24 2.88 -18.13 -5.85
C THR A 24 1.55 -18.88 -5.78
N GLY A 25 0.63 -18.67 -6.73
CA GLY A 25 -0.67 -19.34 -6.70
C GLY A 25 -1.65 -18.86 -7.76
N PRO A 26 -2.94 -19.23 -7.65
CA PRO A 26 -3.98 -18.74 -8.55
C PRO A 26 -4.15 -17.22 -8.37
N PRO A 27 -4.55 -16.49 -9.43
CA PRO A 27 -4.67 -15.05 -9.36
C PRO A 27 -5.80 -14.64 -8.42
N ALA A 28 -5.53 -13.70 -7.51
CA ALA A 28 -6.47 -13.19 -6.53
C ALA A 28 -6.84 -11.74 -6.83
N TRP A 29 -8.07 -11.36 -6.49
CA TRP A 29 -8.52 -9.97 -6.54
C TRP A 29 -8.00 -9.21 -5.32
N LEU A 30 -7.47 -8.02 -5.56
CA LEU A 30 -6.78 -7.18 -4.59
C LEU A 30 -7.19 -5.71 -4.78
N TRP A 31 -7.05 -4.92 -3.72
CA TRP A 31 -7.16 -3.47 -3.80
C TRP A 31 -5.81 -2.80 -4.01
N SER A 32 -5.74 -1.81 -4.90
CA SER A 32 -4.54 -1.05 -5.20
C SER A 32 -4.14 -0.08 -4.09
N VAL A 33 -5.14 0.46 -3.38
CA VAL A 33 -4.94 1.20 -2.13
C VAL A 33 -4.58 0.21 -1.02
N GLY A 34 -3.70 0.61 -0.11
CA GLY A 34 -3.15 -0.30 0.91
C GLY A 34 -1.72 -0.77 0.63
N GLU A 35 -1.20 -0.51 -0.58
CA GLU A 35 0.22 -0.65 -0.96
C GLU A 35 1.23 -0.01 0.01
N THR A 36 0.75 0.87 0.89
CA THR A 36 1.57 1.62 1.82
C THR A 36 1.33 1.31 3.30
N GLN A 37 0.19 0.74 3.72
CA GLN A 37 -0.11 0.53 5.16
C GLN A 37 -1.31 -0.45 5.39
N ILE A 38 -1.04 -1.58 6.06
CA ILE A 38 -1.84 -2.24 7.13
C ILE A 38 -3.05 -3.14 6.76
N SER A 39 -3.52 -3.18 5.51
CA SER A 39 -4.45 -4.25 5.09
C SER A 39 -3.73 -5.19 4.14
N ASP A 40 -3.87 -6.50 4.36
CA ASP A 40 -3.44 -7.63 3.53
C ASP A 40 -4.01 -7.65 2.10
N GLY A 41 -4.53 -6.52 1.60
CA GLY A 41 -4.97 -6.30 0.23
C GLY A 41 -6.18 -7.15 -0.19
N VAL A 42 -6.59 -8.12 0.62
CA VAL A 42 -7.58 -9.13 0.30
C VAL A 42 -8.97 -8.50 0.21
N VAL A 43 -9.68 -8.86 -0.85
CA VAL A 43 -11.06 -8.45 -1.07
C VAL A 43 -11.98 -9.29 -0.16
N GLU A 44 -12.32 -8.78 1.02
CA GLU A 44 -13.24 -9.43 1.95
C GLU A 44 -14.72 -9.16 1.61
N TYR A 45 -15.04 -7.91 1.30
CA TYR A 45 -16.36 -7.50 0.80
C TYR A 45 -16.40 -7.61 -0.71
N THR A 46 -17.51 -8.08 -1.29
CA THR A 46 -17.70 -8.12 -2.74
C THR A 46 -19.07 -7.60 -3.14
N ASN A 47 -19.13 -6.92 -4.30
CA ASN A 47 -20.39 -6.47 -4.88
C ASN A 47 -20.43 -6.69 -6.41
N TRP A 48 -19.95 -7.86 -6.85
CA TRP A 48 -19.93 -8.25 -8.25
C TRP A 48 -21.33 -8.24 -8.87
N GLY A 49 -21.47 -7.66 -10.07
CA GLY A 49 -22.70 -7.75 -10.86
C GLY A 49 -22.83 -9.09 -11.60
N SER A 50 -21.69 -9.64 -12.03
CA SER A 50 -21.54 -10.96 -12.61
C SER A 50 -20.22 -11.55 -12.16
N LEU A 51 -20.06 -12.88 -12.25
CA LEU A 51 -18.79 -13.51 -11.94
C LEU A 51 -17.68 -12.90 -12.83
N PRO A 52 -16.50 -12.57 -12.26
CA PRO A 52 -15.39 -12.00 -13.02
C PRO A 52 -14.89 -12.98 -14.08
N SER A 53 -14.53 -12.45 -15.25
CA SER A 53 -13.85 -13.24 -16.28
C SER A 53 -12.49 -13.71 -15.79
N SER A 54 -12.08 -14.91 -16.20
CA SER A 54 -10.75 -15.45 -15.89
C SER A 54 -9.62 -14.76 -16.63
N THR A 55 -9.92 -13.99 -17.67
CA THR A 55 -8.92 -13.26 -18.50
C THR A 55 -8.82 -11.78 -18.17
N ASP A 56 -9.77 -11.26 -17.39
CA ASP A 56 -9.80 -9.85 -17.02
C ASP A 56 -9.09 -9.64 -15.68
N ASN A 57 -8.20 -8.64 -15.67
CA ASN A 57 -7.35 -8.39 -14.51
C ASN A 57 -7.62 -7.04 -13.83
N CYS A 58 -8.59 -6.26 -14.32
CA CYS A 58 -8.91 -4.96 -13.77
C CYS A 58 -10.41 -4.82 -13.53
N GLY A 59 -10.77 -4.16 -12.43
CA GLY A 59 -12.14 -4.05 -11.96
C GLY A 59 -12.65 -2.61 -11.99
N GLY A 60 -13.89 -2.45 -12.43
CA GLY A 60 -14.63 -1.19 -12.42
C GLY A 60 -15.92 -1.27 -11.63
N MET A 61 -16.57 -0.13 -11.42
CA MET A 61 -17.91 -0.02 -10.84
C MET A 61 -18.86 0.66 -11.82
N ARG A 62 -20.09 0.16 -11.92
CA ARG A 62 -21.19 0.78 -12.67
C ARG A 62 -22.03 1.71 -11.78
N ASP A 63 -22.89 2.50 -12.41
CA ASP A 63 -23.89 3.37 -11.78
C ASP A 63 -24.89 2.64 -10.84
N ASP A 64 -25.16 1.36 -11.08
CA ASP A 64 -25.90 0.45 -10.19
C ASP A 64 -25.12 0.03 -8.93
N GLY A 65 -23.86 0.48 -8.79
CA GLY A 65 -22.96 0.18 -7.69
C GLY A 65 -22.30 -1.19 -7.77
N LYS A 66 -22.58 -1.98 -8.81
CA LYS A 66 -22.03 -3.32 -9.00
C LYS A 66 -20.66 -3.30 -9.69
N TRP A 67 -19.82 -4.25 -9.31
CA TRP A 67 -18.50 -4.39 -9.87
C TRP A 67 -18.52 -5.24 -11.14
N PHE A 68 -17.56 -4.98 -12.02
CA PHE A 68 -17.31 -5.77 -13.21
C PHE A 68 -15.81 -5.92 -13.44
N SER A 69 -15.42 -7.00 -14.09
CA SER A 69 -14.06 -7.19 -14.60
C SER A 69 -13.98 -6.73 -16.05
N ALA A 70 -12.83 -6.21 -16.46
CA ALA A 70 -12.54 -5.86 -17.85
C ALA A 70 -11.03 -5.98 -18.14
N PRO A 71 -10.64 -6.02 -19.43
CA PRO A 71 -9.26 -5.86 -19.84
C PRO A 71 -8.69 -4.55 -19.28
N CYS A 72 -7.49 -4.60 -18.70
CA CYS A 72 -6.87 -3.40 -18.11
C CYS A 72 -6.61 -2.27 -19.10
N THR A 73 -6.61 -2.58 -20.40
CA THR A 73 -6.47 -1.63 -21.51
C THR A 73 -7.76 -0.90 -21.86
N THR A 74 -8.91 -1.29 -21.30
CA THR A 74 -10.18 -0.59 -21.51
C THR A 74 -10.07 0.86 -21.02
N THR A 75 -10.57 1.78 -21.84
CA THR A 75 -10.54 3.21 -21.55
C THR A 75 -11.80 3.60 -20.79
N LEU A 76 -11.67 3.92 -19.50
CA LEU A 76 -12.77 4.39 -18.65
C LEU A 76 -12.36 5.62 -17.84
N PRO A 77 -13.30 6.52 -17.52
CA PRO A 77 -13.15 7.46 -16.41
C PRO A 77 -12.84 6.72 -15.12
N TYR A 78 -12.35 7.40 -14.09
CA TYR A 78 -11.87 6.72 -12.88
C TYR A 78 -12.08 7.55 -11.62
N VAL A 79 -12.11 6.87 -10.47
CA VAL A 79 -12.26 7.54 -9.17
C VAL A 79 -10.98 7.40 -8.37
N CYS A 80 -10.43 8.53 -7.93
CA CYS A 80 -9.32 8.57 -6.99
C CYS A 80 -9.83 8.71 -5.55
N GLN A 81 -9.12 8.11 -4.60
CA GLN A 81 -9.34 8.20 -3.17
C GLN A 81 -8.08 8.73 -2.47
N ASP A 82 -8.27 9.64 -1.51
CA ASP A 82 -7.18 10.11 -0.66
C ASP A 82 -6.66 8.99 0.26
N ILE A 83 -5.35 8.86 0.38
CA ILE A 83 -4.73 7.85 1.26
C ILE A 83 -4.89 8.30 2.72
N GLY A 84 -5.66 7.55 3.50
CA GLY A 84 -5.90 7.84 4.93
C GLY A 84 -7.09 8.76 5.21
N SER A 85 -7.90 9.09 4.20
CA SER A 85 -9.18 9.80 4.35
C SER A 85 -10.28 9.11 3.51
N SER A 86 -11.52 9.55 3.66
CA SER A 86 -12.66 9.07 2.86
C SER A 86 -12.96 9.94 1.64
N GLY A 87 -12.06 10.87 1.28
CA GLY A 87 -12.25 11.78 0.14
C GLY A 87 -12.19 11.04 -1.20
N LEU A 88 -13.23 11.20 -2.02
CA LEU A 88 -13.36 10.60 -3.37
C LEU A 88 -13.44 11.69 -4.45
N TYR A 89 -12.78 11.44 -5.58
CA TYR A 89 -12.68 12.39 -6.68
C TYR A 89 -12.83 11.67 -8.03
N VAL A 90 -13.80 12.11 -8.83
CA VAL A 90 -14.00 11.57 -10.19
C VAL A 90 -13.09 12.30 -11.17
N VAL A 91 -12.41 11.54 -12.02
CA VAL A 91 -11.67 12.03 -13.18
C VAL A 91 -12.39 11.57 -14.44
N PHE A 92 -12.90 12.53 -15.21
CA PHE A 92 -13.70 12.29 -16.40
C PHE A 92 -12.89 11.79 -17.60
N GLN A 93 -11.57 11.97 -17.59
CA GLN A 93 -10.71 11.54 -18.69
C GLN A 93 -10.60 10.01 -18.70
N GLY A 94 -11.06 9.40 -19.79
CA GLY A 94 -10.93 7.97 -20.00
C GLY A 94 -9.49 7.55 -20.23
N THR A 95 -9.02 6.53 -19.52
CA THR A 95 -7.69 5.92 -19.74
C THR A 95 -7.67 4.45 -19.29
N SER A 96 -6.58 3.74 -19.57
CA SER A 96 -6.35 2.37 -19.08
C SER A 96 -6.20 2.35 -17.56
N TRP A 97 -6.50 1.23 -16.92
CA TRP A 97 -6.45 1.11 -15.45
C TRP A 97 -5.10 1.51 -14.85
N LEU A 98 -3.99 1.10 -15.48
CA LEU A 98 -2.64 1.42 -15.00
C LEU A 98 -2.38 2.94 -15.02
N TYR A 99 -2.75 3.62 -16.10
CA TYR A 99 -2.57 5.07 -16.21
C TYR A 99 -3.52 5.83 -15.27
N ALA A 100 -4.75 5.34 -15.08
CA ALA A 100 -5.69 5.91 -14.12
C ALA A 100 -5.10 5.89 -12.70
N GLN A 101 -4.52 4.76 -12.32
CA GLN A 101 -3.83 4.59 -11.04
C GLN A 101 -2.62 5.52 -10.89
N GLN A 102 -1.74 5.55 -11.90
CA GLN A 102 -0.58 6.44 -11.90
C GLN A 102 -1.00 7.91 -11.74
N ASN A 103 -2.07 8.33 -12.40
CA ASN A 103 -2.59 9.69 -12.29
C ASN A 103 -3.10 10.02 -10.87
N CYS A 104 -3.81 9.11 -10.21
CA CYS A 104 -4.18 9.30 -8.81
C CYS A 104 -2.92 9.44 -7.92
N ARG A 105 -1.93 8.57 -8.14
CA ARG A 105 -0.69 8.51 -7.37
C ARG A 105 0.20 9.74 -7.52
N MET A 106 0.21 10.38 -8.69
CA MET A 106 0.91 11.66 -8.88
C MET A 106 0.44 12.76 -7.92
N ASN A 107 -0.77 12.64 -7.36
CA ASN A 107 -1.34 13.59 -6.41
C ASN A 107 -1.44 13.04 -4.98
N ASN A 108 -0.61 12.04 -4.63
CA ASN A 108 -0.64 11.35 -3.32
C ASN A 108 -1.99 10.66 -2.99
N LYS A 109 -2.70 10.21 -4.03
CA LYS A 109 -3.96 9.45 -3.94
C LYS A 109 -3.77 8.04 -4.51
N ASP A 110 -4.80 7.21 -4.48
CA ASP A 110 -4.86 5.97 -5.25
C ASP A 110 -6.21 5.85 -5.97
N LEU A 111 -6.41 4.83 -6.80
CA LEU A 111 -7.76 4.48 -7.24
C LEU A 111 -8.61 4.05 -6.03
N ALA A 112 -9.88 4.42 -6.07
CA ALA A 112 -10.78 4.23 -4.95
C ALA A 112 -11.07 2.76 -4.67
N SER A 113 -11.13 2.40 -3.40
CA SER A 113 -11.57 1.07 -2.96
C SER A 113 -13.00 1.09 -2.45
N ALA A 114 -13.64 -0.08 -2.51
CA ALA A 114 -14.95 -0.33 -1.94
C ALA A 114 -14.85 -1.52 -0.98
N ARG A 115 -14.28 -1.30 0.21
CA ARG A 115 -14.00 -2.37 1.19
C ARG A 115 -15.17 -2.66 2.12
N SER A 116 -16.24 -1.89 2.02
CA SER A 116 -17.47 -2.09 2.76
C SER A 116 -18.69 -1.64 1.95
N GLN A 117 -19.88 -2.06 2.38
CA GLN A 117 -21.15 -1.59 1.79
C GLN A 117 -21.26 -0.06 1.80
N VAL A 118 -20.79 0.59 2.88
CA VAL A 118 -20.84 2.05 3.04
C VAL A 118 -19.94 2.73 2.01
N GLU A 119 -18.70 2.27 1.87
CA GLU A 119 -17.78 2.79 0.85
C GLU A 119 -18.30 2.56 -0.57
N ASN A 120 -18.90 1.39 -0.83
CA ASN A 120 -19.49 1.08 -2.13
C ASN A 120 -20.65 2.04 -2.48
N LEU A 121 -21.52 2.35 -1.51
CA LEU A 121 -22.62 3.29 -1.72
C LEU A 121 -22.12 4.72 -1.94
N ALA A 122 -21.08 5.15 -1.23
CA ALA A 122 -20.46 6.46 -1.45
C ALA A 122 -19.88 6.58 -2.87
N LEU A 123 -19.21 5.53 -3.35
CA LEU A 123 -18.72 5.47 -4.74
C LEU A 123 -19.87 5.47 -5.75
N GLN A 124 -20.92 4.71 -5.50
CA GLN A 124 -22.09 4.71 -6.37
C GLN A 124 -22.72 6.11 -6.48
N GLN A 125 -22.87 6.81 -5.36
CA GLN A 125 -23.44 8.16 -5.33
C GLN A 125 -22.61 9.16 -6.13
N ILE A 126 -21.27 9.10 -6.05
CA ILE A 126 -20.40 10.02 -6.80
C ILE A 126 -20.44 9.73 -8.31
N ILE A 127 -20.51 8.45 -8.70
CA ILE A 127 -20.66 8.02 -10.11
C ILE A 127 -21.98 8.54 -10.68
N ASN A 128 -23.09 8.34 -9.95
CA ASN A 128 -24.42 8.82 -10.34
C ASN A 128 -24.48 10.34 -10.44
N SER A 129 -23.91 11.04 -9.46
CA SER A 129 -23.87 12.52 -9.46
C SER A 129 -23.05 13.09 -10.62
N ALA A 130 -22.04 12.34 -11.07
CA ALA A 130 -21.22 12.66 -12.24
C ALA A 130 -21.87 12.23 -13.58
N ALA A 131 -23.06 11.60 -13.54
CA ALA A 131 -23.76 11.04 -14.71
C ALA A 131 -22.89 10.09 -15.56
N LEU A 132 -22.03 9.30 -14.89
CA LEU A 132 -21.18 8.30 -15.54
C LEU A 132 -21.81 6.92 -15.41
N SER A 133 -21.74 6.12 -16.48
CA SER A 133 -22.25 4.74 -16.48
C SER A 133 -21.30 3.74 -15.83
N SER A 134 -20.00 3.97 -15.93
CA SER A 134 -18.97 3.11 -15.35
C SER A 134 -17.65 3.84 -15.18
N VAL A 135 -16.88 3.40 -14.19
CA VAL A 135 -15.57 3.97 -13.84
C VAL A 135 -14.59 2.88 -13.42
N TRP A 136 -13.30 3.13 -13.59
CA TRP A 136 -12.27 2.36 -12.90
C TRP A 136 -12.28 2.64 -11.41
N ILE A 137 -12.11 1.57 -10.64
CA ILE A 137 -11.82 1.56 -9.21
C ILE A 137 -10.51 0.80 -8.98
N GLY A 138 -9.98 0.82 -7.77
CA GLY A 138 -8.67 0.24 -7.43
C GLY A 138 -8.63 -1.29 -7.40
N LEU A 139 -9.62 -1.96 -7.98
CA LEU A 139 -9.71 -3.41 -7.98
C LEU A 139 -8.87 -3.98 -9.12
N PHE A 140 -7.94 -4.89 -8.81
CA PHE A 140 -7.12 -5.58 -9.80
C PHE A 140 -6.92 -7.04 -9.41
N ARG A 141 -6.54 -7.88 -10.38
CA ARG A 141 -6.31 -9.31 -10.20
C ARG A 141 -4.87 -9.65 -10.54
N ASP A 142 -4.23 -10.41 -9.67
CA ASP A 142 -2.81 -10.72 -9.81
C ASP A 142 -2.45 -12.09 -9.23
N ASP A 143 -1.53 -12.78 -9.88
CA ASP A 143 -0.91 -14.03 -9.45
C ASP A 143 0.54 -13.86 -8.97
N TRP A 144 1.10 -12.65 -9.13
CA TRP A 144 2.44 -12.29 -8.67
C TRP A 144 2.40 -11.61 -7.30
N LYS A 145 3.29 -12.05 -6.40
CA LYS A 145 3.46 -11.54 -5.04
C LYS A 145 4.90 -11.13 -4.78
N TRP A 146 5.07 -10.04 -4.05
CA TRP A 146 6.39 -9.62 -3.59
C TRP A 146 6.85 -10.49 -2.41
N SER A 147 8.16 -10.71 -2.31
CA SER A 147 8.80 -11.51 -1.25
C SER A 147 8.64 -10.91 0.14
N ASP A 148 8.39 -9.61 0.23
CA ASP A 148 8.02 -8.90 1.47
C ASP A 148 6.53 -9.05 1.83
N GLN A 149 5.78 -9.85 1.07
CA GLN A 149 4.34 -10.07 1.19
C GLN A 149 3.49 -8.83 0.95
N SER A 150 4.04 -7.78 0.33
CA SER A 150 3.25 -6.60 0.01
C SER A 150 2.36 -6.80 -1.22
N ASP A 151 1.14 -6.28 -1.11
CA ASP A 151 0.17 -6.25 -2.21
C ASP A 151 0.39 -5.00 -3.03
N SER A 152 1.19 -5.10 -4.09
CA SER A 152 1.37 -4.00 -5.04
C SER A 152 0.86 -4.39 -6.42
N SER A 153 0.11 -3.51 -7.06
CA SER A 153 -0.33 -3.65 -8.45
C SER A 153 0.73 -3.19 -9.45
N PHE A 154 1.88 -2.69 -8.98
CA PHE A 154 2.91 -2.17 -9.86
C PHE A 154 3.57 -3.30 -10.66
N ARG A 155 3.33 -3.30 -11.96
CA ARG A 155 3.94 -4.24 -12.88
C ARG A 155 4.55 -3.45 -14.03
N TYR A 156 5.85 -3.58 -14.20
CA TYR A 156 6.59 -2.91 -15.27
C TYR A 156 7.15 -3.95 -16.24
N TRP A 157 6.28 -4.85 -16.69
CA TRP A 157 6.63 -5.92 -17.62
C TRP A 157 7.23 -5.36 -18.91
N ALA A 158 8.31 -5.99 -19.38
CA ALA A 158 8.83 -5.72 -20.71
C ALA A 158 7.80 -6.12 -21.79
N SER A 159 7.98 -5.63 -23.01
CA SER A 159 7.12 -6.02 -24.13
C SER A 159 7.09 -7.54 -24.30
N GLY A 160 5.89 -8.12 -24.35
CA GLY A 160 5.68 -9.57 -24.46
C GLY A 160 5.84 -10.35 -23.15
N GLN A 161 5.93 -9.68 -22.01
CA GLN A 161 6.03 -10.29 -20.67
C GLN A 161 4.78 -10.01 -19.82
N PRO A 162 4.47 -10.86 -18.83
CA PRO A 162 5.09 -12.16 -18.59
C PRO A 162 4.72 -13.14 -19.70
N ASN A 163 5.68 -13.96 -20.14
CA ASN A 163 5.46 -15.04 -21.11
C ASN A 163 5.30 -16.41 -20.44
N TYR A 164 5.31 -16.45 -19.10
CA TYR A 164 5.14 -17.66 -18.29
C TYR A 164 6.27 -18.70 -18.47
N ASP A 165 7.49 -18.24 -18.76
CA ASP A 165 8.74 -19.01 -18.75
C ASP A 165 9.17 -19.43 -17.32
N GLY A 166 8.64 -18.81 -16.27
CA GLY A 166 8.90 -19.28 -14.91
C GLY A 166 8.01 -18.70 -13.80
N LEU A 167 8.55 -18.75 -12.58
CA LEU A 167 7.88 -18.28 -11.36
C LEU A 167 8.60 -17.10 -10.70
N CYS A 168 9.83 -16.80 -11.11
CA CYS A 168 10.63 -15.71 -10.55
C CYS A 168 10.72 -14.57 -11.56
N THR A 169 10.83 -13.34 -11.07
CA THR A 169 10.90 -12.15 -11.92
C THR A 169 12.26 -11.48 -11.81
N LEU A 170 12.83 -11.10 -12.96
CA LEU A 170 14.04 -10.29 -13.05
C LEU A 170 13.74 -8.92 -13.68
N TYR A 171 14.59 -7.95 -13.40
CA TYR A 171 14.68 -6.71 -14.19
C TYR A 171 15.71 -6.88 -15.30
N ASN A 172 15.30 -6.60 -16.55
CA ASN A 172 16.17 -6.56 -17.71
C ASN A 172 16.44 -5.10 -18.11
N PRO A 173 17.70 -4.61 -17.98
CA PRO A 173 18.05 -3.22 -18.31
C PRO A 173 17.89 -2.87 -19.78
N SER A 174 18.13 -3.82 -20.70
CA SER A 174 18.05 -3.60 -22.15
C SER A 174 16.60 -3.38 -22.61
N LEU A 175 15.66 -4.13 -22.03
CA LEU A 175 14.23 -3.98 -22.30
C LEU A 175 13.57 -2.93 -21.40
N LYS A 176 14.30 -2.42 -20.39
CA LYS A 176 13.80 -1.51 -19.36
C LYS A 176 12.49 -2.04 -18.76
N GLY A 177 12.48 -3.29 -18.33
CA GLY A 177 11.25 -3.93 -17.86
C GLY A 177 11.50 -5.25 -17.15
N PHE A 178 10.42 -5.79 -16.59
CA PHE A 178 10.40 -7.06 -15.89
C PHE A 178 10.23 -8.21 -16.87
N MET A 179 10.86 -9.33 -16.55
CA MET A 179 10.70 -10.58 -17.27
C MET A 179 10.49 -11.70 -16.26
N ASP A 180 9.66 -12.68 -16.58
CA ASP A 180 9.59 -13.89 -15.80
C ASP A 180 10.55 -14.96 -16.33
N ARG A 181 11.12 -15.74 -15.40
CA ARG A 181 12.12 -16.75 -15.70
C ARG A 181 12.19 -17.84 -14.65
N GLY A 182 12.77 -18.99 -15.01
CA GLY A 182 13.01 -20.08 -14.08
C GLY A 182 13.86 -19.64 -12.88
N CYS A 183 13.43 -19.98 -11.67
CA CYS A 183 14.09 -19.55 -10.43
C CYS A 183 15.50 -20.12 -10.21
N THR A 184 15.92 -21.09 -11.03
CA THR A 184 17.21 -21.79 -10.89
C THR A 184 18.39 -21.03 -11.51
N TYR A 185 18.15 -19.92 -12.19
CA TYR A 185 19.22 -19.13 -12.81
C TYR A 185 20.03 -18.39 -11.74
N SER A 186 21.35 -18.47 -11.85
CA SER A 186 22.29 -17.77 -10.97
C SER A 186 22.48 -16.32 -11.44
N LEU A 187 21.68 -15.40 -10.91
CA LEU A 187 21.76 -13.97 -11.18
C LEU A 187 21.94 -13.19 -9.86
N PRO A 188 22.56 -12.01 -9.90
CA PRO A 188 22.53 -11.10 -8.75
C PRO A 188 21.09 -10.68 -8.41
N PHE A 189 20.85 -10.25 -7.19
CA PHE A 189 19.53 -9.81 -6.72
C PHE A 189 19.64 -8.47 -5.98
N ILE A 190 18.54 -7.72 -5.97
CA ILE A 190 18.44 -6.48 -5.19
C ILE A 190 17.65 -6.75 -3.90
N CYS A 191 18.22 -6.34 -2.78
CA CYS A 191 17.51 -6.17 -1.52
C CYS A 191 17.21 -4.68 -1.30
N TYR A 192 16.09 -4.38 -0.65
CA TYR A 192 15.84 -3.08 -0.06
C TYR A 192 15.58 -3.25 1.43
N GLU A 193 16.07 -2.32 2.22
CA GLU A 193 15.66 -2.18 3.62
C GLU A 193 14.48 -1.22 3.67
N GLU A 194 13.38 -1.65 4.29
CA GLU A 194 12.38 -0.69 4.72
C GLU A 194 13.00 0.20 5.79
N THR A 195 13.21 1.47 5.47
CA THR A 195 13.57 2.46 6.48
C THR A 195 12.38 2.60 7.43
N LYS A 196 12.39 1.86 8.54
CA LYS A 196 11.40 2.01 9.61
C LYS A 196 11.56 3.40 10.20
N HIS A 197 10.67 4.30 9.80
CA HIS A 197 10.65 5.66 10.29
C HIS A 197 10.28 5.64 11.77
N THR A 198 11.30 5.62 12.62
CA THR A 198 11.12 5.58 14.07
C THR A 198 11.06 7.01 14.57
N ARG A 199 9.85 7.52 14.85
CA ARG A 199 9.68 8.81 15.49
C ARG A 199 9.75 8.64 17.01
N THR A 200 10.71 9.31 17.64
CA THR A 200 10.77 9.37 19.11
C THR A 200 9.96 10.57 19.57
N VAL A 201 8.96 10.32 20.40
CA VAL A 201 8.14 11.37 21.02
C VAL A 201 8.48 11.41 22.50
N LYS A 202 8.80 12.60 23.02
CA LYS A 202 8.95 12.81 24.47
C LYS A 202 7.56 13.02 25.05
N VAL A 203 7.25 12.30 26.12
CA VAL A 203 5.97 12.37 26.83
C VAL A 203 6.23 12.73 28.28
N GLU A 204 5.36 13.55 28.85
CA GLU A 204 5.39 13.98 30.25
C GLU A 204 4.08 13.55 30.91
N PHE A 205 4.18 12.99 32.11
CA PHE A 205 3.03 12.52 32.88
C PHE A 205 3.10 13.08 34.29
N LYS A 206 1.99 13.64 34.77
CA LYS A 206 1.82 13.98 36.17
C LYS A 206 1.10 12.83 36.87
N SER A 207 1.79 12.17 37.78
CA SER A 207 1.26 11.02 38.51
C SER A 207 1.90 10.92 39.89
N SER A 208 1.13 10.43 40.87
CA SER A 208 1.64 10.03 42.18
C SER A 208 2.23 8.61 42.18
N LEU A 209 2.00 7.83 41.12
CA LEU A 209 2.48 6.46 40.99
C LEU A 209 3.91 6.41 40.45
N ASN A 210 4.62 5.30 40.73
CA ASN A 210 5.91 5.02 40.11
C ASN A 210 5.72 4.60 38.64
N LEU A 211 5.99 5.51 37.71
CA LEU A 211 5.85 5.25 36.27
C LEU A 211 6.83 4.22 35.72
N ASN A 212 7.93 3.91 36.42
CA ASN A 212 8.85 2.84 36.03
C ASN A 212 8.43 1.46 36.56
N ASP A 213 7.32 1.36 37.30
CA ASP A 213 6.71 0.06 37.59
C ASP A 213 6.24 -0.59 36.28
N PHE A 214 6.51 -1.89 36.11
CA PHE A 214 6.17 -2.60 34.87
C PHE A 214 4.67 -2.55 34.58
N SER A 215 3.82 -2.77 35.59
CA SER A 215 2.37 -2.80 35.41
C SER A 215 1.83 -1.43 35.03
N VAL A 216 2.39 -0.37 35.64
CA VAL A 216 2.01 1.02 35.35
C VAL A 216 2.46 1.42 33.94
N SER A 217 3.73 1.21 33.61
CA SER A 217 4.28 1.54 32.28
C SER A 217 3.65 0.74 31.16
N ASP A 218 3.34 -0.54 31.36
CA ASP A 218 2.65 -1.38 30.37
C ASP A 218 1.21 -0.91 30.14
N ALA A 219 0.45 -0.60 31.20
CA ALA A 219 -0.90 -0.06 31.07
C ALA A 219 -0.93 1.27 30.29
N ILE A 220 0.04 2.16 30.53
CA ILE A 220 0.18 3.40 29.75
C ILE A 220 0.51 3.09 28.29
N LEU A 221 1.43 2.15 28.04
CA LEU A 221 1.80 1.75 26.68
C LEU A 221 0.62 1.18 25.91
N GLN A 222 -0.21 0.35 26.55
CA GLN A 222 -1.42 -0.21 25.96
C GLN A 222 -2.44 0.88 25.59
N GLN A 223 -2.61 1.91 26.42
CA GLN A 223 -3.47 3.05 26.09
C GLN A 223 -2.94 3.89 24.93
N ILE A 224 -1.62 4.09 24.84
CA ILE A 224 -1.02 4.78 23.69
C ILE A 224 -1.21 3.91 22.43
N GLN A 225 -0.97 2.61 22.53
CA GLN A 225 -1.14 1.67 21.43
C GLN A 225 -2.58 1.61 20.91
N SER A 226 -3.60 1.69 21.79
CA SER A 226 -5.01 1.71 21.38
C SER A 226 -5.40 2.99 20.61
N LYS A 227 -4.71 4.10 20.90
CA LYS A 227 -4.90 5.38 20.21
C LYS A 227 -4.15 5.46 18.87
N TYR A 228 -3.02 4.75 18.76
CA TYR A 228 -2.19 4.70 17.55
C TYR A 228 -2.18 3.30 16.94
N GLN A 229 -3.36 2.85 16.49
CA GLN A 229 -3.54 1.50 15.92
C GLN A 229 -2.67 1.24 14.68
N ASN A 230 -2.32 2.31 13.96
CA ASN A 230 -1.51 2.23 12.74
C ASN A 230 0.02 2.24 12.99
N ALA A 231 0.47 2.21 14.25
CA ALA A 231 1.88 2.24 14.60
C ALA A 231 2.19 1.25 15.72
N LYS A 232 3.35 0.58 15.63
CA LYS A 232 3.87 -0.22 16.74
C LYS A 232 4.60 0.70 17.72
N VAL A 233 4.06 0.84 18.93
CA VAL A 233 4.62 1.70 19.98
C VAL A 233 5.42 0.85 20.98
N ARG A 234 6.54 1.39 21.47
CA ARG A 234 7.35 0.78 22.54
C ARG A 234 8.02 1.86 23.36
N TRP A 235 8.29 1.56 24.63
CA TRP A 235 9.14 2.42 25.46
C TRP A 235 10.59 2.41 24.96
N ARG A 236 11.23 3.57 25.03
CA ARG A 236 12.70 3.65 24.92
C ARG A 236 13.26 3.58 26.33
N VAL A 237 13.92 2.48 26.63
CA VAL A 237 14.69 2.32 27.87
C VAL A 237 16.01 3.08 27.72
N GLN A 238 16.33 3.94 28.67
CA GLN A 238 17.58 4.69 28.72
C GLN A 238 18.73 3.81 29.23
N PRO A 239 20.00 4.22 29.08
CA PRO A 239 21.16 3.43 29.52
C PRO A 239 21.16 3.05 31.01
N ASP A 240 20.44 3.81 31.85
CA ASP A 240 20.25 3.52 33.28
C ASP A 240 19.16 2.49 33.57
N GLY A 241 18.56 1.90 32.53
CA GLY A 241 17.49 0.92 32.63
C GLY A 241 16.10 1.50 32.90
N LYS A 242 15.95 2.84 32.96
CA LYS A 242 14.67 3.51 33.23
C LYS A 242 13.99 4.01 31.96
N ILE A 243 12.67 4.12 32.01
CA ILE A 243 11.83 4.70 30.96
C ILE A 243 11.52 6.16 31.27
N PHE A 244 11.22 6.44 32.55
CA PHE A 244 10.82 7.75 33.04
C PHE A 244 11.83 8.33 34.03
N HIS A 245 12.10 9.61 33.88
CA HIS A 245 12.95 10.40 34.78
C HIS A 245 12.09 11.47 35.43
N LYS A 246 12.20 11.62 36.76
CA LYS A 246 11.57 12.76 37.44
C LYS A 246 12.24 14.02 36.97
N GLU A 247 11.45 15.02 36.59
CA GLU A 247 11.99 16.34 36.31
C GLU A 247 12.45 16.95 37.63
N GLU A 248 13.74 17.30 37.72
CA GLU A 248 14.28 18.01 38.87
C GLU A 248 13.78 19.46 38.80
N GLU A 249 13.12 19.92 39.87
CA GLU A 249 12.80 21.34 40.01
C GLU A 249 14.12 22.12 40.01
N LYS A 250 14.30 22.98 39.01
CA LYS A 250 15.40 23.94 39.03
C LYS A 250 15.18 24.85 40.23
N GLU A 251 16.00 24.72 41.27
CA GLU A 251 16.13 25.72 42.32
C GLU A 251 16.42 27.07 41.65
N ILE A 252 15.44 27.95 41.66
CA ILE A 252 15.67 29.38 41.44
C ILE A 252 16.48 29.82 42.65
N LYS A 253 17.79 29.91 42.49
CA LYS A 253 18.63 30.61 43.46
C LYS A 253 18.23 32.08 43.37
N ASP A 254 17.36 32.51 44.27
CA ASP A 254 17.12 33.91 44.53
C ASP A 254 18.45 34.53 44.96
N ALA A 255 19.07 35.29 44.05
CA ALA A 255 20.19 36.14 44.36
C ALA A 255 19.63 37.37 45.11
N CYS A 256 19.79 37.37 46.43
CA CYS A 256 19.78 38.61 47.21
C CYS A 256 21.09 39.38 47.00
#